data_AF-A0A3M1G5N6-F1
#
_entry.id   AF-A0A3M1G5N6-F1
#
_cell.length_a   1.000
_cell.length_b   1.000
_cell.length_c   1.000
_cell.angle_alpha   90.00
_cell.angle_beta   90.00
_cell.angle_gamma   90.00
#
_symmetry.space_group_name_H-M   'P 1'
#
loop_
_entity.id
_entity.type
_entity.pdbx_description
1 polymer ?
#
loop_
_entity_poly.entity_id
_entity_poly.type
_entity_poly.pdbx_seq_one_letter_code
_entity_poly.pdbx_strand_id
1 'polypeptide(L)'
;MHGRCKLMKLKTFIFLFVLFLFLGLSISTAQAVRLVSVVMSKEVTKDLEPIGVTDTFPSDTKAFHAIVIFDDTSPKDVAKGVWVAVDAIETPNYEIASTNDYKMKKGSTRLHFTLSNDRPNFRWPTGNYKLMIYVNGTYITSVPFKVVASKAGPMRQAPSPSQGRSGTQGVSIVGNWTCQVSRAGMMLGSGNVVFNENGTALIGQQTYSYRIMGNTLRIMDQSGASDYSFQLNGNNLVMQYSDGTVFQCSRGSGTPPMSPGMGPGQMAPGGYGGSAPGMQPTGNEWQLSGYFCYWSGSTMYSEGISTYSHTEWIQFDGRGNWAYGSEGSYMGAQGEGFYSGSRGPEMTGIYRIQGNQIFYQSSTGEQGVAQVHMRQPDGRITEIMVDGKLFATGLCDE
;
A
#
# COMPACT_ATOMS: atom_id res chain seq x y z
N MET A 1 66.57 59.20 -30.41
CA MET A 1 66.33 59.10 -28.96
C MET A 1 66.03 57.65 -28.64
N HIS A 2 66.71 57.13 -27.63
CA HIS A 2 66.97 55.71 -27.38
C HIS A 2 65.72 54.89 -27.07
N GLY A 3 65.58 53.75 -27.76
CA GLY A 3 64.74 52.64 -27.33
C GLY A 3 65.43 51.72 -26.34
N ARG A 4 64.63 50.86 -25.70
CA ARG A 4 64.94 49.48 -25.26
C ARG A 4 63.68 48.89 -24.62
N CYS A 5 62.87 48.20 -25.42
CA CYS A 5 61.76 47.37 -24.96
C CYS A 5 62.35 46.04 -24.47
N LYS A 6 62.32 45.80 -23.15
CA LYS A 6 62.86 44.58 -22.53
C LYS A 6 61.91 43.41 -22.81
N LEU A 7 62.30 42.59 -23.78
CA LEU A 7 61.80 41.24 -24.02
C LEU A 7 62.21 40.32 -22.85
N MET A 8 61.49 40.40 -21.72
CA MET A 8 61.66 39.47 -20.59
C MET A 8 60.55 38.41 -20.58
N LYS A 9 60.97 37.16 -20.83
CA LYS A 9 60.49 35.92 -20.18
C LYS A 9 59.05 35.44 -20.45
N LEU A 10 58.62 35.37 -21.72
CA LEU A 10 57.42 34.62 -22.11
C LEU A 10 57.54 33.09 -21.84
N LYS A 11 58.77 32.54 -21.87
CA LYS A 11 59.02 31.11 -21.60
C LYS A 11 58.89 30.71 -20.13
N THR A 12 59.03 31.64 -19.18
CA THR A 12 58.92 31.35 -17.75
C THR A 12 57.46 31.37 -17.28
N PHE A 13 56.59 32.14 -17.93
CA PHE A 13 55.16 32.22 -17.59
C PHE A 13 54.38 30.98 -18.06
N ILE A 14 54.73 30.42 -19.23
CA ILE A 14 54.10 29.18 -19.75
C ILE A 14 54.47 27.96 -18.90
N PHE A 15 55.69 27.90 -18.36
CA PHE A 15 56.12 26.78 -17.50
C PHE A 15 55.43 26.78 -16.12
N LEU A 16 55.08 27.97 -15.59
CA LEU A 16 54.37 28.11 -14.32
C LEU A 16 52.86 27.81 -14.45
N PHE A 17 52.25 28.07 -15.62
CA PHE A 17 50.84 27.75 -15.87
C PHE A 17 50.62 26.25 -16.13
N VAL A 18 51.58 25.56 -16.78
CA VAL A 18 51.52 24.09 -16.97
C VAL A 18 51.80 23.35 -15.65
N LEU A 19 52.63 23.89 -14.76
CA LEU A 19 52.86 23.31 -13.43
C LEU A 19 51.64 23.44 -12.51
N PHE A 20 50.87 24.53 -12.61
CA PHE A 20 49.60 24.68 -11.87
C PHE A 20 48.46 23.81 -12.44
N LEU A 21 48.49 23.50 -13.74
CA LEU A 21 47.52 22.59 -14.36
C LEU A 21 47.73 21.11 -13.94
N PHE A 22 48.96 20.73 -13.56
CA PHE A 22 49.28 19.37 -13.10
C PHE A 22 49.17 19.15 -11.59
N LEU A 23 48.99 20.20 -10.76
CA LEU A 23 48.92 20.08 -9.30
C LEU A 23 47.50 20.05 -8.70
N GLY A 24 46.44 20.17 -9.51
CA GLY A 24 45.10 20.49 -8.99
C GLY A 24 43.99 19.44 -9.09
N LEU A 25 44.23 18.29 -9.71
CA LEU A 25 43.20 17.26 -9.89
C LEU A 25 43.64 15.95 -9.24
N SER A 26 43.80 15.99 -7.92
CA SER A 26 43.63 14.79 -7.10
C SER A 26 42.15 14.40 -7.19
N ILE A 27 41.77 13.71 -8.26
CA ILE A 27 40.49 13.02 -8.34
C ILE A 27 40.58 11.94 -7.27
N SER A 28 40.17 12.28 -6.04
CA SER A 28 39.92 11.32 -5.00
C SER A 28 38.86 10.38 -5.56
N THR A 29 39.29 9.25 -6.10
CA THR A 29 38.40 8.17 -6.48
C THR A 29 37.74 7.73 -5.19
N ALA A 30 36.53 8.23 -4.94
CA ALA A 30 35.72 7.76 -3.84
C ALA A 30 35.61 6.25 -4.03
N GLN A 31 36.19 5.49 -3.10
CA GLN A 31 36.16 4.04 -3.15
C GLN A 31 34.68 3.64 -3.03
N ALA A 32 34.14 3.02 -4.09
CA ALA A 32 32.72 2.69 -4.13
C ALA A 32 32.47 1.49 -3.21
N VAL A 33 31.42 1.57 -2.39
CA VAL A 33 30.95 0.44 -1.58
C VAL A 33 30.69 -0.76 -2.51
N ARG A 34 31.31 -1.89 -2.20
CA ARG A 34 31.19 -3.10 -3.02
C ARG A 34 30.24 -4.09 -2.35
N LEU A 35 29.13 -4.43 -3.01
CA LEU A 35 28.31 -5.55 -2.58
C LEU A 35 29.05 -6.87 -2.81
N VAL A 36 29.25 -7.64 -1.75
CA VAL A 36 29.92 -8.96 -1.80
C VAL A 36 28.91 -10.08 -1.95
N SER A 37 27.87 -10.08 -1.12
CA SER A 37 26.84 -11.11 -1.15
C SER A 37 25.50 -10.62 -0.58
N VAL A 38 24.40 -11.16 -1.10
CA VAL A 38 23.08 -11.05 -0.50
C VAL A 38 22.44 -12.44 -0.53
N VAL A 39 21.93 -12.90 0.61
CA VAL A 39 21.26 -14.21 0.73
C VAL A 39 20.03 -14.12 1.62
N MET A 40 18.97 -14.80 1.18
CA MET A 40 17.76 -15.02 1.97
C MET A 40 17.93 -16.29 2.83
N SER A 41 17.44 -16.28 4.07
CA SER A 41 17.55 -17.42 4.98
C SER A 41 16.32 -17.59 5.87
N LYS A 42 16.15 -18.79 6.42
CA LYS A 42 15.07 -19.10 7.38
C LYS A 42 15.34 -18.51 8.75
N GLU A 43 16.60 -18.53 9.17
CA GLU A 43 17.05 -18.04 10.47
C GLU A 43 18.45 -17.40 10.33
N VAL A 44 18.93 -16.79 11.41
CA VAL A 44 20.23 -16.12 11.48
C VAL A 44 20.85 -16.38 12.86
N THR A 45 22.16 -16.66 12.91
CA THR A 45 22.89 -16.82 14.19
C THR A 45 23.14 -15.47 14.88
N LYS A 46 23.67 -15.49 16.11
CA LYS A 46 24.12 -14.26 16.80
C LYS A 46 25.25 -13.52 16.06
N ASP A 47 26.05 -14.25 15.27
CA ASP A 47 27.16 -13.71 14.47
C ASP A 47 26.74 -13.30 13.05
N LEU A 48 25.42 -13.23 12.83
CA LEU A 48 24.78 -12.89 11.55
C LEU A 48 25.07 -13.91 10.42
N GLU A 49 25.34 -15.16 10.78
CA GLU A 49 25.47 -16.23 9.78
C GLU A 49 24.09 -16.75 9.38
N PRO A 50 23.78 -16.89 8.09
CA PRO A 50 22.48 -17.36 7.63
C PRO A 50 22.30 -18.87 7.86
N ILE A 51 21.17 -19.26 8.44
CA ILE A 51 20.80 -20.67 8.62
C ILE A 51 19.67 -21.02 7.65
N GLY A 52 19.84 -22.11 6.90
CA GLY A 52 18.82 -22.59 5.96
C GLY A 52 18.57 -21.60 4.83
N VAL A 53 19.64 -21.21 4.12
CA VAL A 53 19.56 -20.34 2.93
C VAL A 53 18.53 -20.89 1.95
N THR A 54 17.57 -20.05 1.57
CA THR A 54 16.45 -20.42 0.69
C THR A 54 15.86 -19.14 0.09
N ASP A 55 15.37 -19.24 -1.15
CA ASP A 55 14.55 -18.21 -1.78
C ASP A 55 13.05 -18.53 -1.72
N THR A 56 12.68 -19.68 -1.13
CA THR A 56 11.29 -20.15 -1.08
C THR A 56 10.86 -20.36 0.36
N PHE A 57 9.74 -19.76 0.72
CA PHE A 57 9.22 -19.72 2.08
C PHE A 57 7.74 -20.17 2.14
N PRO A 58 7.35 -20.95 3.15
CA PRO A 58 5.94 -21.22 3.44
C PRO A 58 5.15 -19.94 3.79
N SER A 59 3.86 -19.90 3.45
CA SER A 59 2.95 -18.78 3.76
C SER A 59 2.81 -18.48 5.27
N ASP A 60 3.10 -19.43 6.14
CA ASP A 60 3.06 -19.29 7.60
C ASP A 60 4.42 -18.93 8.22
N THR A 61 5.42 -18.61 7.40
CA THR A 61 6.72 -18.10 7.83
C THR A 61 6.54 -16.87 8.72
N LYS A 62 7.20 -16.85 9.89
CA LYS A 62 7.06 -15.74 10.86
C LYS A 62 7.88 -14.53 10.48
N ALA A 63 9.08 -14.76 9.96
CA ALA A 63 9.99 -13.72 9.52
C ALA A 63 10.80 -14.18 8.31
N PHE A 64 11.05 -13.25 7.40
CA PHE A 64 12.04 -13.40 6.34
C PHE A 64 13.32 -12.71 6.78
N HIS A 65 14.44 -13.39 6.58
CA HIS A 65 15.76 -12.88 6.93
C HIS A 65 16.60 -12.73 5.66
N ALA A 66 17.33 -11.63 5.56
CA ALA A 66 18.32 -11.42 4.52
C ALA A 66 19.64 -10.96 5.14
N ILE A 67 20.73 -11.63 4.78
CA ILE A 67 22.09 -11.24 5.15
C ILE A 67 22.78 -10.62 3.95
N VAL A 68 23.30 -9.41 4.16
CA VAL A 68 23.99 -8.64 3.11
C VAL A 68 25.39 -8.32 3.60
N ILE A 69 26.39 -8.59 2.77
CA ILE A 69 27.79 -8.31 3.05
C ILE A 69 28.28 -7.29 2.04
N PHE A 70 28.88 -6.23 2.55
CA PHE A 70 29.55 -5.18 1.78
C PHE A 70 31.03 -5.13 2.16
N ASP A 71 31.88 -4.80 1.19
CA ASP A 71 33.28 -4.48 1.35
C ASP A 71 33.55 -3.02 1.00
N ASP A 72 34.73 -2.55 1.38
CA ASP A 72 35.20 -1.18 1.15
C ASP A 72 34.26 -0.12 1.70
N THR A 73 33.52 -0.45 2.77
CA THR A 73 32.58 0.46 3.41
C THR A 73 33.32 1.46 4.30
N SER A 74 32.68 2.58 4.58
CA SER A 74 33.15 3.63 5.48
C SER A 74 32.05 4.07 6.45
N PRO A 75 32.39 4.71 7.59
CA PRO A 75 31.40 5.13 8.58
C PRO A 75 30.35 6.15 8.12
N LYS A 76 30.55 6.77 6.95
CA LYS A 76 29.57 7.67 6.32
C LYS A 76 28.56 6.92 5.45
N ASP A 77 28.83 5.66 5.11
CA ASP A 77 27.94 4.88 4.26
C ASP A 77 26.76 4.36 5.06
N VAL A 78 25.57 4.48 4.46
CA VAL A 78 24.31 4.00 5.01
C VAL A 78 23.65 3.02 4.05
N ALA A 79 23.11 1.92 4.58
CA ALA A 79 22.30 0.98 3.81
C ALA A 79 20.85 0.96 4.27
N LYS A 80 19.95 0.75 3.31
CA LYS A 80 18.51 0.62 3.54
C LYS A 80 17.96 -0.58 2.75
N GLY A 81 17.05 -1.33 3.38
CA GLY A 81 16.30 -2.42 2.76
C GLY A 81 14.85 -2.04 2.55
N VAL A 82 14.29 -2.34 1.38
CA VAL A 82 12.88 -2.12 1.05
C VAL A 82 12.27 -3.43 0.58
N TRP A 83 11.24 -3.91 1.29
CA TRP A 83 10.54 -5.15 0.99
C TRP A 83 9.34 -4.88 0.09
N VAL A 84 9.26 -5.61 -1.02
CA VAL A 84 8.24 -5.37 -2.06
C VAL A 84 7.50 -6.67 -2.40
N ALA A 85 6.17 -6.61 -2.42
CA ALA A 85 5.32 -7.63 -3.04
C ALA A 85 5.30 -7.39 -4.55
N VAL A 86 5.86 -8.30 -5.33
CA VAL A 86 5.98 -8.12 -6.79
C VAL A 86 4.64 -8.42 -7.46
N ASP A 87 4.06 -9.58 -7.16
CA ASP A 87 2.77 -10.04 -7.71
C ASP A 87 1.96 -10.88 -6.69
N ALA A 88 2.37 -10.85 -5.42
CA ALA A 88 1.73 -11.64 -4.36
C ALA A 88 0.42 -11.03 -3.87
N ILE A 89 0.15 -9.77 -4.22
CA ILE A 89 -1.09 -9.05 -3.94
C ILE A 89 -1.58 -8.41 -5.24
N GLU A 90 -2.81 -7.89 -5.23
CA GLU A 90 -3.46 -7.34 -6.42
C GLU A 90 -2.68 -6.16 -7.02
N THR A 91 -2.11 -5.28 -6.19
CA THR A 91 -1.25 -4.19 -6.63
C THR A 91 0.18 -4.70 -6.84
N PRO A 92 0.69 -4.76 -8.08
CA PRO A 92 2.04 -5.24 -8.33
C PRO A 92 3.09 -4.23 -7.84
N ASN A 93 4.27 -4.74 -7.48
CA ASN A 93 5.41 -3.95 -6.97
C ASN A 93 5.07 -3.04 -5.77
N TYR A 94 4.18 -3.48 -4.89
CA TYR A 94 3.79 -2.74 -3.69
C TYR A 94 4.86 -2.82 -2.59
N GLU A 95 5.29 -1.67 -2.06
CA GLU A 95 6.17 -1.62 -0.89
C GLU A 95 5.43 -2.06 0.37
N ILE A 96 5.91 -3.14 1.00
CA ILE A 96 5.33 -3.70 2.22
C ILE A 96 5.89 -2.98 3.44
N ALA A 97 7.21 -2.77 3.44
CA ALA A 97 7.94 -2.18 4.55
C ALA A 97 9.34 -1.76 4.10
N SER A 98 9.92 -0.79 4.79
CA SER A 98 11.32 -0.43 4.66
C SER A 98 12.01 -0.37 6.02
N THR A 99 13.32 -0.61 6.03
CA THR A 99 14.12 -0.50 7.25
C THR A 99 14.58 0.93 7.49
N ASN A 100 14.98 1.21 8.72
CA ASN A 100 15.81 2.38 9.01
C ASN A 100 17.17 2.25 8.31
N ASP A 101 17.89 3.37 8.23
CA ASP A 101 19.25 3.42 7.72
C ASP A 101 20.24 2.73 8.67
N TYR A 102 20.99 1.77 8.14
CA TYR A 102 22.07 1.09 8.84
C TYR A 102 23.40 1.76 8.53
N LYS A 103 24.03 2.34 9.55
CA LYS A 103 25.40 2.87 9.44
C LYS A 103 26.39 1.72 9.31
N MET A 104 27.27 1.82 8.32
CA MET A 104 28.30 0.81 8.09
C MET A 104 29.57 1.10 8.88
N LYS A 105 30.39 0.07 9.11
CA LYS A 105 31.73 0.23 9.70
C LYS A 105 32.76 0.44 8.59
N LYS A 106 34.00 0.80 8.92
CA LYS A 106 35.07 0.80 7.92
C LYS A 106 35.44 -0.64 7.54
N GLY A 107 35.59 -0.93 6.25
CA GLY A 107 36.05 -2.23 5.74
C GLY A 107 34.90 -3.15 5.31
N SER A 108 34.87 -4.38 5.84
CA SER A 108 33.78 -5.33 5.58
C SER A 108 32.64 -5.12 6.59
N THR A 109 31.43 -4.89 6.11
CA THR A 109 30.22 -4.75 6.93
C THR A 109 29.20 -5.83 6.55
N ARG A 110 28.69 -6.53 7.57
CA ARG A 110 27.59 -7.48 7.44
C ARG A 110 26.34 -6.90 8.09
N LEU A 111 25.24 -6.90 7.35
CA LEU A 111 23.94 -6.38 7.77
C LEU A 111 22.88 -7.49 7.72
N HIS A 112 21.88 -7.35 8.59
CA HIS A 112 20.74 -8.25 8.68
C HIS A 112 19.44 -7.46 8.53
N PHE A 113 18.72 -7.72 7.45
CA PHE A 113 17.39 -7.18 7.20
C PHE A 113 16.36 -8.24 7.58
N THR A 114 15.31 -7.81 8.28
CA THR A 114 14.20 -8.68 8.69
C THR A 114 12.88 -8.08 8.27
N LEU A 115 11.98 -8.92 7.75
CA LEU A 115 10.56 -8.61 7.62
C LEU A 115 9.77 -9.65 8.40
N SER A 116 9.10 -9.23 9.47
CA SER A 116 8.33 -10.11 10.34
C SER A 116 6.87 -9.69 10.43
N ASN A 117 5.98 -10.65 10.68
CA ASN A 117 4.61 -10.39 11.07
C ASN A 117 4.26 -11.23 12.30
N ASP A 118 4.02 -10.55 13.41
CA ASP A 118 3.75 -11.13 14.72
C ASP A 118 2.26 -11.41 14.97
N ARG A 119 1.38 -11.00 14.05
CA ARG A 119 -0.05 -11.21 14.19
C ARG A 119 -0.38 -12.70 14.27
N PRO A 120 -1.20 -13.13 15.24
CA PRO A 120 -1.60 -14.53 15.36
C PRO A 120 -2.35 -14.97 14.10
N ASN A 121 -2.02 -16.17 13.62
CA ASN A 121 -2.61 -16.77 12.41
C ASN A 121 -2.43 -15.95 11.11
N PHE A 122 -1.51 -14.98 11.08
CA PHE A 122 -1.14 -14.33 9.85
C PHE A 122 -0.47 -15.31 8.90
N ARG A 123 -0.78 -15.16 7.61
CA ARG A 123 -0.11 -15.85 6.52
C ARG A 123 0.23 -14.85 5.43
N TRP A 124 1.47 -14.91 4.98
CA TRP A 124 1.92 -14.18 3.81
C TRP A 124 1.15 -14.64 2.57
N PRO A 125 0.66 -13.70 1.74
CA PRO A 125 0.12 -14.03 0.43
C PRO A 125 1.12 -14.86 -0.39
N THR A 126 0.62 -15.81 -1.18
CA THR A 126 1.48 -16.59 -2.05
C THR A 126 1.83 -15.77 -3.28
N GLY A 127 3.10 -15.77 -3.69
CA GLY A 127 3.57 -15.04 -4.86
C GLY A 127 5.03 -14.69 -4.77
N ASN A 128 5.47 -13.81 -5.65
CA ASN A 128 6.83 -13.34 -5.75
C ASN A 128 7.01 -12.03 -4.97
N TYR A 129 8.17 -11.95 -4.33
CA TYR A 129 8.60 -10.83 -3.50
C TYR A 129 10.05 -10.50 -3.85
N LYS A 130 10.50 -9.32 -3.42
CA LYS A 130 11.92 -8.96 -3.47
C LYS A 130 12.29 -8.05 -2.31
N LEU A 131 13.53 -8.15 -1.86
CA LEU A 131 14.18 -7.14 -1.03
C LEU A 131 15.07 -6.28 -1.93
N MET A 132 14.79 -4.99 -2.00
CA MET A 132 15.63 -3.99 -2.68
C MET A 132 16.62 -3.39 -1.68
N ILE A 133 17.87 -3.26 -2.10
CA ILE A 133 18.98 -2.80 -1.27
C ILE A 133 19.52 -1.50 -1.85
N TYR A 134 19.57 -0.48 -1.00
CA TYR A 134 20.08 0.85 -1.31
C TYR A 134 21.31 1.14 -0.45
N VAL A 135 22.29 1.84 -1.02
CA VAL A 135 23.44 2.40 -0.29
C VAL A 135 23.53 3.89 -0.62
N ASN A 136 23.56 4.74 0.40
CA ASN A 136 23.58 6.20 0.26
C ASN A 136 22.45 6.70 -0.67
N GLY A 137 21.23 6.18 -0.47
CA GLY A 137 20.05 6.50 -1.30
C GLY A 137 20.05 5.91 -2.72
N THR A 138 21.17 5.31 -3.18
CA THR A 138 21.29 4.74 -4.52
C THR A 138 20.95 3.25 -4.49
N TYR A 139 20.07 2.81 -5.40
CA TYR A 139 19.75 1.40 -5.58
C TYR A 139 20.99 0.61 -6.04
N ILE A 140 21.34 -0.46 -5.32
CA ILE A 140 22.48 -1.32 -5.64
C ILE A 140 22.02 -2.64 -6.25
N THR A 141 21.07 -3.32 -5.61
CA THR A 141 20.58 -4.63 -6.08
C THR A 141 19.21 -4.96 -5.50
N SER A 142 18.62 -6.05 -5.96
CA SER A 142 17.50 -6.71 -5.29
C SER A 142 17.69 -8.22 -5.24
N VAL A 143 17.16 -8.84 -4.18
CA VAL A 143 17.13 -10.30 -4.02
C VAL A 143 15.69 -10.80 -4.10
N PRO A 144 15.34 -11.60 -5.11
CA PRO A 144 14.00 -12.17 -5.22
C PRO A 144 13.80 -13.31 -4.22
N PHE A 145 12.57 -13.49 -3.76
CA PHE A 145 12.13 -14.67 -3.04
C PHE A 145 10.65 -14.94 -3.30
N LYS A 146 10.19 -16.15 -2.97
CA LYS A 146 8.84 -16.62 -3.23
C LYS A 146 8.18 -17.13 -1.96
N VAL A 147 6.92 -16.77 -1.78
CA VAL A 147 6.06 -17.37 -0.77
C VAL A 147 5.15 -18.39 -1.44
N VAL A 148 5.17 -19.61 -0.93
CA VAL A 148 4.32 -20.72 -1.38
C VAL A 148 3.32 -21.10 -0.30
N ALA A 149 2.21 -21.73 -0.69
CA ALA A 149 1.26 -22.24 0.28
C ALA A 149 1.97 -23.17 1.29
N SER A 150 1.76 -22.93 2.57
CA SER A 150 2.32 -23.81 3.59
C SER A 150 1.78 -25.21 3.38
N LYS A 151 2.69 -26.18 3.27
CA LYS A 151 2.32 -27.59 3.24
C LYS A 151 1.53 -27.83 4.51
N ALA A 152 0.23 -28.10 4.38
CA ALA A 152 -0.59 -28.47 5.52
C ALA A 152 0.14 -29.62 6.20
N GLY A 153 0.72 -29.36 7.39
CA GLY A 153 1.28 -30.43 8.19
C GLY A 153 0.19 -31.51 8.32
N PRO A 154 0.55 -32.80 8.44
CA PRO A 154 -0.44 -33.81 8.77
C PRO A 154 -1.14 -33.31 10.02
N MET A 155 -2.38 -32.81 9.87
CA MET A 155 -3.20 -32.47 11.01
C MET A 155 -3.17 -33.73 11.85
N ARG A 156 -2.65 -33.62 13.08
CA ARG A 156 -2.90 -34.62 14.11
C ARG A 156 -4.39 -34.86 14.00
N GLN A 157 -4.78 -36.02 13.47
CA GLN A 157 -6.18 -36.42 13.42
C GLN A 157 -6.64 -36.26 14.86
N ALA A 158 -7.52 -35.28 15.09
CA ALA A 158 -8.20 -35.17 16.36
C ALA A 158 -8.75 -36.57 16.65
N PRO A 159 -8.57 -37.12 17.87
CA PRO A 159 -9.02 -38.46 18.19
C PRO A 159 -10.45 -38.58 17.69
N SER A 160 -10.64 -39.53 16.76
CA SER A 160 -11.89 -39.72 16.05
C SER A 160 -13.02 -39.71 17.07
N PRO A 161 -13.95 -38.74 17.05
CA PRO A 161 -15.03 -38.72 18.01
C PRO A 161 -15.82 -40.01 17.81
N SER A 162 -15.78 -40.87 18.83
CA SER A 162 -16.67 -42.01 18.94
C SER A 162 -18.07 -41.54 18.59
N GLN A 163 -18.66 -42.16 17.56
CA GLN A 163 -19.95 -41.81 16.97
C GLN A 163 -21.07 -41.84 18.01
N GLY A 164 -21.24 -40.73 18.72
CA GLY A 164 -22.45 -40.36 19.43
C GLY A 164 -23.38 -39.70 18.43
N ARG A 165 -24.29 -40.50 17.87
CA ARG A 165 -25.33 -40.10 16.93
C ARG A 165 -26.33 -39.18 17.65
N SER A 166 -26.08 -37.88 17.66
CA SER A 166 -27.09 -36.87 17.96
C SER A 166 -27.17 -35.94 16.75
N GLY A 167 -28.29 -36.00 16.04
CA GLY A 167 -28.55 -35.23 14.83
C GLY A 167 -28.72 -33.75 15.16
N THR A 168 -27.63 -33.03 15.31
CA THR A 168 -27.61 -31.57 15.24
C THR A 168 -27.45 -31.22 13.76
N GLN A 169 -28.55 -30.82 13.11
CA GLN A 169 -28.47 -30.17 11.80
C GLN A 169 -27.43 -29.06 11.88
N GLY A 170 -26.31 -29.23 11.19
CA GLY A 170 -25.22 -28.26 11.17
C GLY A 170 -25.74 -26.96 10.58
N VAL A 171 -26.00 -25.98 11.43
CA VAL A 171 -26.43 -24.65 10.99
C VAL A 171 -25.24 -24.05 10.24
N SER A 172 -25.37 -23.94 8.92
CA SER A 172 -24.35 -23.37 8.04
C SER A 172 -24.58 -21.88 7.91
N ILE A 173 -23.53 -21.05 7.91
CA ILE A 173 -23.68 -19.61 7.60
C ILE A 173 -24.04 -19.37 6.12
N VAL A 174 -23.88 -20.37 5.25
CA VAL A 174 -24.20 -20.27 3.82
C VAL A 174 -25.68 -19.92 3.64
N GLY A 175 -25.95 -18.90 2.83
CA GLY A 175 -27.29 -18.41 2.53
C GLY A 175 -27.36 -16.90 2.34
N ASN A 176 -28.60 -16.43 2.11
CA ASN A 176 -28.94 -15.02 1.99
C ASN A 176 -29.34 -14.45 3.36
N TRP A 177 -28.73 -13.34 3.73
CA TRP A 177 -28.90 -12.68 5.01
C TRP A 177 -29.25 -11.22 4.81
N THR A 178 -30.19 -10.72 5.60
CA THR A 178 -30.46 -9.28 5.72
C THR A 178 -29.90 -8.82 7.06
N CYS A 179 -28.86 -8.00 7.02
CA CYS A 179 -28.10 -7.55 8.17
C CYS A 179 -28.44 -6.12 8.54
N GLN A 180 -28.66 -5.87 9.83
CA GLN A 180 -28.73 -4.55 10.44
C GLN A 180 -27.41 -4.26 11.16
N VAL A 181 -26.84 -3.08 10.93
CA VAL A 181 -25.56 -2.67 11.50
C VAL A 181 -25.82 -1.68 12.64
N SER A 182 -25.18 -1.90 13.78
CA SER A 182 -25.23 -0.98 14.92
C SER A 182 -23.86 -0.83 15.59
N ARG A 183 -23.62 0.32 16.24
CA ARG A 183 -22.41 0.57 17.04
C ARG A 183 -22.78 1.42 18.25
N ALA A 184 -22.35 1.01 19.44
CA ALA A 184 -22.70 1.66 20.71
C ALA A 184 -24.23 1.89 20.89
N GLY A 185 -25.04 0.94 20.42
CA GLY A 185 -26.51 1.02 20.47
C GLY A 185 -27.16 1.90 19.40
N MET A 186 -26.37 2.60 18.56
CA MET A 186 -26.90 3.40 17.45
C MET A 186 -26.97 2.56 16.17
N MET A 187 -28.11 2.59 15.49
CA MET A 187 -28.31 1.92 14.20
C MET A 187 -27.65 2.71 13.07
N LEU A 188 -26.76 2.06 12.32
CA LEU A 188 -25.98 2.68 11.24
C LEU A 188 -26.56 2.39 9.85
N GLY A 189 -27.28 1.28 9.68
CA GLY A 189 -27.89 0.93 8.39
C GLY A 189 -28.33 -0.52 8.29
N SER A 190 -28.75 -0.92 7.09
CA SER A 190 -29.05 -2.32 6.77
C SER A 190 -28.58 -2.67 5.36
N GLY A 191 -28.28 -3.94 5.12
CA GLY A 191 -27.81 -4.44 3.82
C GLY A 191 -27.96 -5.95 3.69
N ASN A 192 -27.91 -6.45 2.46
CA ASN A 192 -27.95 -7.89 2.19
C ASN A 192 -26.53 -8.45 2.07
N VAL A 193 -26.34 -9.64 2.64
CA VAL A 193 -25.09 -10.41 2.57
C VAL A 193 -25.43 -11.83 2.09
N VAL A 194 -24.67 -12.34 1.12
CA VAL A 194 -24.81 -13.72 0.64
C VAL A 194 -23.52 -14.46 0.93
N PHE A 195 -23.57 -15.52 1.73
CA PHE A 195 -22.43 -16.43 1.91
C PHE A 195 -22.62 -17.66 1.03
N ASN A 196 -21.67 -17.90 0.12
CA ASN A 196 -21.69 -19.02 -0.82
C ASN A 196 -20.84 -20.20 -0.33
N GLU A 197 -21.19 -21.42 -0.75
CA GLU A 197 -20.48 -22.65 -0.36
C GLU A 197 -19.02 -22.69 -0.82
N ASN A 198 -18.67 -21.98 -1.88
CA ASN A 198 -17.31 -21.90 -2.40
C ASN A 198 -16.38 -20.98 -1.58
N GLY A 199 -16.85 -20.46 -0.44
CA GLY A 199 -16.07 -19.54 0.40
C GLY A 199 -16.04 -18.11 -0.11
N THR A 200 -17.01 -17.67 -0.92
CA THR A 200 -17.16 -16.25 -1.29
C THR A 200 -18.39 -15.63 -0.65
N ALA A 201 -18.29 -14.35 -0.28
CA ALA A 201 -19.37 -13.56 0.27
C ALA A 201 -19.71 -12.40 -0.67
N LEU A 202 -20.98 -12.19 -0.99
CA LEU A 202 -21.46 -10.98 -1.67
C LEU A 202 -21.95 -10.00 -0.60
N ILE A 203 -21.28 -8.85 -0.47
CA ILE A 203 -21.67 -7.78 0.45
C ILE A 203 -21.93 -6.54 -0.38
N GLY A 204 -23.19 -6.09 -0.42
CA GLY A 204 -23.61 -5.09 -1.39
C GLY A 204 -23.51 -5.65 -2.82
N GLN A 205 -22.66 -5.06 -3.67
CA GLN A 205 -22.41 -5.50 -5.04
C GLN A 205 -21.02 -6.13 -5.24
N GLN A 206 -20.24 -6.27 -4.16
CA GLN A 206 -18.85 -6.74 -4.23
C GLN A 206 -18.73 -8.15 -3.67
N THR A 207 -17.83 -8.92 -4.30
CA THR A 207 -17.53 -10.29 -3.90
C THR A 207 -16.22 -10.32 -3.12
N TYR A 208 -16.27 -10.94 -1.94
CA TYR A 208 -15.16 -11.10 -1.02
C TYR A 208 -14.87 -12.59 -0.83
N SER A 209 -13.63 -12.93 -0.52
CA SER A 209 -13.34 -14.29 -0.04
C SER A 209 -13.56 -14.35 1.47
N TYR A 210 -14.13 -15.44 1.97
CA TYR A 210 -14.29 -15.64 3.41
C TYR A 210 -13.85 -17.04 3.86
N ARG A 211 -13.51 -17.15 5.14
CA ARG A 211 -13.24 -18.43 5.81
C ARG A 211 -13.75 -18.41 7.24
N ILE A 212 -14.18 -19.58 7.71
CA ILE A 212 -14.59 -19.79 9.10
C ILE A 212 -13.46 -20.49 9.84
N MET A 213 -13.11 -19.97 11.02
CA MET A 213 -12.09 -20.53 11.91
C MET A 213 -12.67 -20.62 13.32
N GLY A 214 -13.33 -21.73 13.65
CA GLY A 214 -14.08 -21.83 14.90
C GLY A 214 -15.23 -20.81 14.93
N ASN A 215 -15.19 -19.88 15.88
CA ASN A 215 -16.21 -18.85 16.05
C ASN A 215 -15.85 -17.49 15.41
N THR A 216 -14.86 -17.50 14.52
CA THR A 216 -14.38 -16.31 13.79
C THR A 216 -14.65 -16.47 12.30
N LEU A 217 -15.36 -15.51 11.72
CA LEU A 217 -15.51 -15.31 10.29
C LEU A 217 -14.45 -14.31 9.84
N ARG A 218 -13.56 -14.72 8.95
CA ARG A 218 -12.57 -13.83 8.32
C ARG A 218 -13.01 -13.51 6.91
N ILE A 219 -13.11 -12.24 6.58
CA ILE A 219 -13.39 -11.72 5.24
C ILE A 219 -12.11 -11.08 4.71
N MET A 220 -11.73 -11.41 3.48
CA MET A 220 -10.54 -10.88 2.82
C MET A 220 -10.97 -9.90 1.73
N ASP A 221 -10.42 -8.69 1.79
CA ASP A 221 -10.57 -7.64 0.79
C ASP A 221 -9.19 -7.12 0.34
N GLN A 222 -9.20 -6.06 -0.48
CA GLN A 222 -7.99 -5.42 -1.01
C GLN A 222 -7.14 -4.73 0.07
N SER A 223 -7.76 -4.31 1.17
CA SER A 223 -7.12 -3.67 2.33
C SER A 223 -6.59 -4.67 3.36
N GLY A 224 -7.01 -5.93 3.29
CA GLY A 224 -6.49 -7.02 4.09
C GLY A 224 -7.56 -7.96 4.62
N ALA A 225 -7.28 -8.54 5.79
CA ALA A 225 -8.18 -9.47 6.45
C ALA A 225 -8.95 -8.76 7.58
N SER A 226 -10.27 -8.87 7.53
CA SER A 226 -11.17 -8.40 8.59
C SER A 226 -11.75 -9.60 9.34
N ASP A 227 -11.53 -9.66 10.66
CA ASP A 227 -12.01 -10.73 11.53
C ASP A 227 -13.25 -10.31 12.30
N TYR A 228 -14.29 -11.14 12.22
CA TYR A 228 -15.54 -10.97 12.94
C TYR A 228 -15.74 -12.17 13.86
N SER A 229 -15.97 -11.94 15.15
CA SER A 229 -16.59 -12.99 15.96
C SER A 229 -18.03 -13.15 15.49
N PHE A 230 -18.55 -14.38 15.44
CA PHE A 230 -19.95 -14.58 15.05
C PHE A 230 -20.68 -15.56 15.96
N GLN A 231 -22.00 -15.49 15.99
CA GLN A 231 -22.86 -16.46 16.64
C GLN A 231 -24.01 -16.78 15.69
N LEU A 232 -24.33 -18.05 15.54
CA LEU A 232 -25.37 -18.52 14.65
C LEU A 232 -26.41 -19.31 15.44
N ASN A 233 -27.64 -18.80 15.47
CA ASN A 233 -28.77 -19.43 16.15
C ASN A 233 -29.96 -19.54 15.16
N GLY A 234 -30.01 -20.67 14.46
CA GLY A 234 -31.01 -20.94 13.42
C GLY A 234 -30.93 -19.92 12.28
N ASN A 235 -31.94 -19.07 12.17
CA ASN A 235 -32.04 -18.02 11.15
C ASN A 235 -31.45 -16.67 11.59
N ASN A 236 -30.80 -16.60 12.75
CA ASN A 236 -30.18 -15.39 13.26
C ASN A 236 -28.65 -15.57 13.27
N LEU A 237 -27.94 -14.70 12.55
CA LEU A 237 -26.49 -14.60 12.53
C LEU A 237 -26.10 -13.25 13.13
N VAL A 238 -25.36 -13.26 14.24
CA VAL A 238 -24.79 -12.04 14.82
C VAL A 238 -23.31 -12.06 14.54
N MET A 239 -22.77 -11.01 13.92
CA MET A 239 -21.33 -10.82 13.72
C MET A 239 -20.88 -9.57 14.46
N GLN A 240 -19.69 -9.57 15.04
CA GLN A 240 -19.14 -8.44 15.75
C GLN A 240 -17.70 -8.18 15.33
N TYR A 241 -17.42 -6.93 14.99
CA TYR A 241 -16.09 -6.45 14.65
C TYR A 241 -15.35 -5.94 15.91
N SER A 242 -14.02 -5.87 15.85
CA SER A 242 -13.18 -5.51 17.00
C SER A 242 -13.41 -4.10 17.53
N ASP A 243 -13.96 -3.20 16.70
CA ASP A 243 -14.26 -1.81 17.06
C ASP A 243 -15.61 -1.63 17.78
N GLY A 244 -16.30 -2.74 18.10
CA GLY A 244 -17.60 -2.78 18.75
C GLY A 244 -18.80 -2.75 17.81
N THR A 245 -18.60 -2.70 16.48
CA THR A 245 -19.69 -2.76 15.51
C THR A 245 -20.34 -4.14 15.50
N VAL A 246 -21.67 -4.19 15.52
CA VAL A 246 -22.47 -5.42 15.54
C VAL A 246 -23.37 -5.48 14.31
N PHE A 247 -23.33 -6.60 13.60
CA PHE A 247 -24.17 -6.96 12.47
C PHE A 247 -25.19 -8.01 12.93
N GLN A 248 -26.45 -7.63 13.01
CA GLN A 248 -27.55 -8.56 13.33
C GLN A 248 -28.25 -8.95 12.04
N CYS A 249 -28.04 -10.18 11.62
CA CYS A 249 -28.51 -10.71 10.36
C CYS A 249 -29.62 -11.73 10.57
N SER A 250 -30.71 -11.61 9.80
CA SER A 250 -31.74 -12.62 9.70
C SER A 250 -31.71 -13.28 8.33
N ARG A 251 -31.87 -14.61 8.28
CA ARG A 251 -31.94 -15.35 7.03
C ARG A 251 -33.24 -14.98 6.33
N GLY A 252 -33.14 -14.38 5.15
CA GLY A 252 -34.32 -14.05 4.36
C GLY A 252 -35.05 -15.33 3.99
N SER A 253 -36.34 -15.44 4.34
CA SER A 253 -37.23 -16.50 3.81
C SER A 253 -37.57 -16.31 2.33
N GLY A 254 -37.07 -15.23 1.72
CA GLY A 254 -37.30 -14.88 0.33
C GLY A 254 -36.52 -15.77 -0.62
N THR A 255 -37.25 -16.53 -1.43
CA THR A 255 -36.80 -17.01 -2.74
C THR A 255 -35.94 -15.94 -3.44
N PRO A 256 -34.77 -16.29 -3.98
CA PRO A 256 -33.90 -15.34 -4.66
C PRO A 256 -34.72 -14.55 -5.68
N PRO A 257 -34.61 -13.21 -5.71
CA PRO A 257 -35.35 -12.40 -6.67
C PRO A 257 -34.94 -12.86 -8.07
N MET A 258 -35.84 -13.57 -8.74
CA MET A 258 -35.69 -13.88 -10.16
C MET A 258 -35.54 -12.55 -10.89
N SER A 259 -34.43 -12.41 -11.61
CA SER A 259 -34.13 -11.27 -12.47
C SER A 259 -35.35 -10.97 -13.36
N PRO A 260 -35.91 -9.76 -13.36
CA PRO A 260 -37.06 -9.44 -14.19
C PRO A 260 -36.68 -9.62 -15.66
N GLY A 261 -37.36 -10.55 -16.32
CA GLY A 261 -37.25 -10.79 -17.75
C GLY A 261 -37.50 -9.50 -18.52
N MET A 262 -36.51 -9.07 -19.30
CA MET A 262 -36.65 -8.00 -20.28
C MET A 262 -37.65 -8.44 -21.36
N GLY A 263 -38.83 -7.83 -21.37
CA GLY A 263 -39.77 -7.92 -22.48
C GLY A 263 -39.30 -7.08 -23.66
N PRO A 264 -39.58 -7.50 -24.91
CA PRO A 264 -39.18 -6.77 -26.09
C PRO A 264 -40.21 -5.70 -26.45
N GLY A 265 -39.74 -4.48 -26.70
CA GLY A 265 -40.46 -3.52 -27.54
C GLY A 265 -40.67 -2.14 -26.92
N GLN A 266 -39.86 -1.18 -27.33
CA GLN A 266 -40.29 0.01 -28.10
C GLN A 266 -39.10 0.95 -28.26
N MET A 267 -38.60 1.05 -29.49
CA MET A 267 -37.62 2.07 -29.88
C MET A 267 -38.40 3.34 -30.25
N ALA A 268 -38.15 4.42 -29.51
CA ALA A 268 -38.50 5.78 -29.91
C ALA A 268 -37.20 6.51 -30.34
N PRO A 269 -37.19 7.23 -31.47
CA PRO A 269 -36.01 7.94 -31.95
C PRO A 269 -36.02 9.40 -31.47
N GLY A 270 -34.86 9.88 -30.99
CA GLY A 270 -34.58 11.32 -30.93
C GLY A 270 -33.92 11.78 -29.63
N GLY A 271 -32.60 12.03 -29.68
CA GLY A 271 -31.87 12.74 -28.62
C GLY A 271 -30.38 12.44 -28.61
N TYR A 272 -29.63 13.03 -29.55
CA TYR A 272 -28.16 13.04 -29.47
C TYR A 272 -27.74 13.99 -28.34
N GLY A 273 -27.39 13.40 -27.18
CA GLY A 273 -26.94 14.09 -25.98
C GLY A 273 -26.82 13.12 -24.82
N GLY A 274 -26.10 12.01 -25.02
CA GLY A 274 -26.01 10.90 -24.07
C GLY A 274 -25.06 11.22 -22.91
N SER A 275 -25.58 11.75 -21.82
CA SER A 275 -24.98 11.63 -20.49
C SER A 275 -24.95 10.14 -20.13
N ALA A 276 -23.78 9.61 -19.78
CA ALA A 276 -23.65 8.26 -19.25
C ALA A 276 -24.62 8.07 -18.05
N PRO A 277 -25.17 6.86 -17.82
CA PRO A 277 -26.10 6.57 -16.71
C PRO A 277 -25.53 7.10 -15.39
N GLY A 278 -26.12 8.19 -14.91
CA GLY A 278 -25.42 9.20 -14.12
C GLY A 278 -25.10 8.77 -12.69
N MET A 279 -23.87 9.07 -12.26
CA MET A 279 -23.44 9.07 -10.88
C MET A 279 -24.19 10.21 -10.15
N GLN A 280 -25.44 9.96 -9.75
CA GLN A 280 -26.24 10.94 -9.01
C GLN A 280 -25.76 11.05 -7.55
N PRO A 281 -25.72 12.27 -6.97
CA PRO A 281 -25.42 12.48 -5.55
C PRO A 281 -26.36 11.67 -4.66
N THR A 282 -25.83 11.11 -3.57
CA THR A 282 -26.61 10.35 -2.59
C THR A 282 -27.12 11.21 -1.43
N GLY A 283 -26.72 12.48 -1.37
CA GLY A 283 -26.99 13.38 -0.27
C GLY A 283 -25.98 13.25 0.88
N ASN A 284 -25.01 12.36 0.77
CA ASN A 284 -23.93 12.18 1.76
C ASN A 284 -22.66 12.94 1.39
N GLU A 285 -22.62 13.59 0.23
CA GLU A 285 -21.43 14.26 -0.30
C GLU A 285 -20.89 15.32 0.68
N TRP A 286 -21.74 15.95 1.48
CA TRP A 286 -21.34 16.93 2.50
C TRP A 286 -20.30 16.38 3.48
N GLN A 287 -20.26 15.06 3.69
CA GLN A 287 -19.31 14.39 4.57
C GLN A 287 -17.87 14.51 4.05
N LEU A 288 -17.68 14.69 2.75
CA LEU A 288 -16.37 14.78 2.10
C LEU A 288 -16.24 16.18 1.47
N SER A 289 -15.59 17.08 2.20
CA SER A 289 -15.36 18.45 1.73
C SER A 289 -14.00 18.97 2.17
N GLY A 290 -13.42 19.86 1.36
CA GLY A 290 -12.10 20.44 1.59
C GLY A 290 -11.00 19.76 0.79
N TYR A 291 -9.75 20.09 1.13
CA TYR A 291 -8.55 19.51 0.52
C TYR A 291 -8.11 18.29 1.30
N PHE A 292 -7.73 17.25 0.58
CA PHE A 292 -7.06 16.07 1.10
C PHE A 292 -5.73 15.96 0.37
N CYS A 293 -4.64 15.90 1.11
CA CYS A 293 -3.32 15.92 0.53
C CYS A 293 -2.58 14.62 0.82
N TYR A 294 -1.70 14.26 -0.10
CA TYR A 294 -0.72 13.21 0.02
C TYR A 294 0.64 13.84 -0.25
N TRP A 295 1.58 13.63 0.66
CA TRP A 295 2.94 14.10 0.51
C TRP A 295 3.89 12.93 0.30
N SER A 296 4.80 13.08 -0.65
CA SER A 296 5.92 12.18 -0.85
C SER A 296 7.18 13.00 -1.10
N GLY A 297 8.25 12.72 -0.37
CA GLY A 297 9.51 13.41 -0.55
C GLY A 297 10.66 12.62 0.03
N SER A 298 11.84 12.83 -0.52
CA SER A 298 13.08 12.21 -0.05
C SER A 298 13.85 13.20 0.81
N THR A 299 13.88 12.99 2.12
CA THR A 299 14.72 13.75 3.07
C THR A 299 16.10 13.10 3.16
N MET A 300 17.00 13.40 2.22
CA MET A 300 18.41 12.99 2.35
C MET A 300 19.21 14.05 3.12
N TYR A 301 19.43 13.80 4.41
CA TYR A 301 20.34 14.56 5.27
C TYR A 301 21.80 14.09 5.06
N SER A 302 22.41 14.42 3.92
CA SER A 302 23.88 14.37 3.80
C SER A 302 24.39 15.29 2.69
N GLU A 303 25.11 16.34 3.12
CA GLU A 303 26.07 17.15 2.35
C GLU A 303 25.75 17.39 0.86
N GLY A 304 24.85 18.34 0.57
CA GLY A 304 24.77 18.99 -0.75
C GLY A 304 23.87 18.32 -1.80
N ILE A 305 22.84 17.59 -1.40
CA ILE A 305 21.91 16.91 -2.31
C ILE A 305 20.58 17.67 -2.39
N SER A 306 20.01 17.69 -3.60
CA SER A 306 18.73 18.30 -3.88
C SER A 306 17.56 17.62 -3.17
N THR A 307 16.70 18.37 -2.50
CA THR A 307 15.44 17.85 -1.97
C THR A 307 14.35 17.95 -3.03
N TYR A 308 13.65 16.83 -3.24
CA TYR A 308 12.43 16.80 -4.04
C TYR A 308 11.29 16.43 -3.12
N SER A 309 10.25 17.26 -3.13
CA SER A 309 8.96 16.96 -2.52
C SER A 309 7.89 17.07 -3.58
N HIS A 310 6.95 16.15 -3.50
CA HIS A 310 5.81 16.01 -4.38
C HIS A 310 4.56 15.90 -3.53
N THR A 311 3.69 16.89 -3.70
CA THR A 311 2.40 16.97 -3.03
C THR A 311 1.32 16.71 -4.07
N GLU A 312 0.46 15.74 -3.80
CA GLU A 312 -0.77 15.53 -4.55
C GLU A 312 -1.94 15.98 -3.69
N TRP A 313 -2.96 16.58 -4.30
CA TRP A 313 -4.14 17.01 -3.58
C TRP A 313 -5.41 16.62 -4.33
N ILE A 314 -6.45 16.31 -3.56
CA ILE A 314 -7.82 16.14 -4.04
C ILE A 314 -8.70 17.10 -3.26
N GLN A 315 -9.39 17.99 -3.96
CA GLN A 315 -10.39 18.88 -3.39
C GLN A 315 -11.78 18.31 -3.65
N PHE A 316 -12.57 18.18 -2.58
CA PHE A 316 -13.99 17.84 -2.66
C PHE A 316 -14.84 19.04 -2.28
N ASP A 317 -15.91 19.31 -3.03
CA ASP A 317 -16.77 20.47 -2.81
C ASP A 317 -17.94 20.21 -1.83
N GLY A 318 -18.07 18.99 -1.31
CA GLY A 318 -19.20 18.55 -0.49
C GLY A 318 -20.55 18.42 -1.24
N ARG A 319 -20.54 18.52 -2.57
CA ARG A 319 -21.75 18.52 -3.44
C ARG A 319 -21.64 17.54 -4.61
N GLY A 320 -20.63 16.68 -4.59
CA GLY A 320 -20.42 15.64 -5.59
C GLY A 320 -19.48 16.03 -6.72
N ASN A 321 -18.75 17.14 -6.64
CA ASN A 321 -17.66 17.45 -7.56
C ASN A 321 -16.30 17.36 -6.86
N TRP A 322 -15.30 16.89 -7.59
CA TRP A 322 -13.93 16.85 -7.12
C TRP A 322 -12.97 17.41 -8.15
N ALA A 323 -11.80 17.81 -7.65
CA ALA A 323 -10.68 18.29 -8.43
C ALA A 323 -9.39 17.69 -7.89
N TYR A 324 -8.46 17.34 -8.78
CA TYR A 324 -7.14 16.82 -8.44
C TYR A 324 -6.07 17.69 -9.07
N GLY A 325 -4.96 17.83 -8.36
CA GLY A 325 -3.75 18.40 -8.90
C GLY A 325 -2.52 17.92 -8.14
N SER A 326 -1.35 18.26 -8.68
CA SER A 326 -0.08 17.96 -8.07
C SER A 326 0.87 19.16 -8.12
N GLU A 327 1.71 19.26 -7.11
CA GLU A 327 2.77 20.25 -7.02
C GLU A 327 4.08 19.57 -6.66
N GLY A 328 5.12 19.82 -7.44
CA GLY A 328 6.47 19.40 -7.16
C GLY A 328 7.34 20.60 -6.79
N SER A 329 8.09 20.51 -5.70
CA SER A 329 9.16 21.46 -5.41
C SER A 329 10.50 20.74 -5.39
N TYR A 330 11.45 21.31 -6.12
CA TYR A 330 12.83 20.88 -6.17
C TYR A 330 13.70 21.97 -5.59
N MET A 331 14.51 21.68 -4.57
CA MET A 331 15.54 22.60 -4.10
C MET A 331 16.89 22.03 -4.50
N GLY A 332 17.60 22.73 -5.38
CA GLY A 332 18.95 22.37 -5.81
C GLY A 332 19.98 22.56 -4.70
N ALA A 333 21.15 21.92 -4.86
CA ALA A 333 22.25 21.95 -3.91
C ALA A 333 22.80 23.36 -3.58
N GLN A 334 22.57 24.34 -4.46
CA GLN A 334 22.99 25.74 -4.27
C GLN A 334 21.88 26.63 -3.67
N GLY A 335 20.77 26.04 -3.21
CA GLY A 335 19.61 26.78 -2.70
C GLY A 335 18.70 27.34 -3.80
N GLU A 336 18.93 26.98 -5.07
CA GLU A 336 18.02 27.31 -6.16
C GLU A 336 16.77 26.43 -6.07
N GLY A 337 15.67 27.01 -5.57
CA GLY A 337 14.35 26.38 -5.56
C GLY A 337 13.67 26.53 -6.92
N PHE A 338 13.32 25.40 -7.55
CA PHE A 338 12.40 25.36 -8.67
C PHE A 338 11.06 24.82 -8.19
N TYR A 339 10.01 25.61 -8.39
CA TYR A 339 8.65 25.20 -8.11
C TYR A 339 8.01 24.80 -9.45
N SER A 340 7.70 23.52 -9.61
CA SER A 340 7.02 22.99 -10.79
C SER A 340 5.66 22.47 -10.37
N GLY A 341 4.61 23.23 -10.67
CA GLY A 341 3.24 22.83 -10.36
C GLY A 341 2.25 23.73 -11.08
N SER A 342 1.13 23.16 -11.52
CA SER A 342 -0.02 23.92 -11.98
C SER A 342 -0.85 24.31 -10.76
N ARG A 343 -1.08 25.62 -10.55
CA ARG A 343 -2.01 26.10 -9.52
C ARG A 343 -3.47 25.74 -9.82
N GLY A 344 -3.75 25.23 -11.02
CA GLY A 344 -5.08 24.80 -11.44
C GLY A 344 -5.23 23.28 -11.37
N PRO A 345 -6.47 22.78 -11.20
CA PRO A 345 -6.74 21.35 -11.21
C PRO A 345 -6.34 20.73 -12.55
N GLU A 346 -5.59 19.64 -12.49
CA GLU A 346 -5.17 18.83 -13.63
C GLU A 346 -6.32 17.94 -14.10
N MET A 347 -7.14 17.48 -13.16
CA MET A 347 -8.28 16.63 -13.40
C MET A 347 -9.46 17.07 -12.53
N THR A 348 -10.67 16.95 -13.06
CA THR A 348 -11.90 17.18 -12.32
C THR A 348 -12.84 16.02 -12.55
N GLY A 349 -13.88 15.93 -11.74
CA GLY A 349 -14.89 14.90 -11.93
C GLY A 349 -16.05 15.02 -10.97
N ILE A 350 -16.88 13.99 -10.99
CA ILE A 350 -18.00 13.82 -10.07
C ILE A 350 -17.72 12.65 -9.14
N TYR A 351 -18.28 12.69 -7.94
CA TYR A 351 -18.20 11.61 -6.98
C TYR A 351 -19.51 11.45 -6.21
N ARG A 352 -19.65 10.30 -5.57
CA ARG A 352 -20.73 10.04 -4.60
C ARG A 352 -20.23 9.15 -3.47
N ILE A 353 -20.88 9.24 -2.31
CA ILE A 353 -20.51 8.46 -1.13
C ILE A 353 -21.57 7.39 -0.85
N GLN A 354 -21.11 6.15 -0.65
CA GLN A 354 -21.93 5.02 -0.23
C GLN A 354 -21.22 4.25 0.89
N GLY A 355 -21.60 4.53 2.15
CA GLY A 355 -20.96 3.94 3.32
C GLY A 355 -19.50 4.38 3.46
N ASN A 356 -18.58 3.42 3.38
CA ASN A 356 -17.13 3.67 3.42
C ASN A 356 -16.50 3.71 2.03
N GLN A 357 -17.30 3.74 0.96
CA GLN A 357 -16.81 3.80 -0.42
C GLN A 357 -17.14 5.14 -1.05
N ILE A 358 -16.17 5.67 -1.78
CA ILE A 358 -16.28 6.89 -2.57
C ILE A 358 -16.14 6.48 -4.03
N PHE A 359 -17.25 6.48 -4.74
CA PHE A 359 -17.26 6.23 -6.18
C PHE A 359 -16.98 7.54 -6.88
N TYR A 360 -16.00 7.58 -7.78
CA TYR A 360 -15.68 8.78 -8.54
C TYR A 360 -15.61 8.48 -10.04
N GLN A 361 -15.93 9.50 -10.84
CA GLN A 361 -15.77 9.50 -12.27
C GLN A 361 -15.05 10.79 -12.68
N SER A 362 -13.95 10.67 -13.43
CA SER A 362 -13.21 11.81 -13.96
C SER A 362 -13.94 12.45 -15.15
N SER A 363 -13.52 13.65 -15.53
CA SER A 363 -14.00 14.37 -16.72
C SER A 363 -13.65 13.66 -18.03
N THR A 364 -12.66 12.76 -18.03
CA THR A 364 -12.34 11.88 -19.16
C THR A 364 -13.20 10.62 -19.20
N GLY A 365 -14.02 10.38 -18.17
CA GLY A 365 -14.93 9.24 -18.06
C GLY A 365 -14.37 8.04 -17.30
N GLU A 366 -13.12 8.09 -16.86
CA GLU A 366 -12.53 7.05 -16.00
C GLU A 366 -13.29 6.94 -14.68
N GLN A 367 -13.49 5.73 -14.19
CA GLN A 367 -14.22 5.47 -12.95
C GLN A 367 -13.34 4.72 -11.96
N GLY A 368 -13.49 5.02 -10.67
CA GLY A 368 -12.77 4.35 -9.61
C GLY A 368 -13.52 4.33 -8.27
N VAL A 369 -12.93 3.64 -7.30
CA VAL A 369 -13.46 3.52 -5.94
C VAL A 369 -12.34 3.83 -4.95
N ALA A 370 -12.53 4.88 -4.16
CA ALA A 370 -11.70 5.19 -3.00
C ALA A 370 -12.38 4.68 -1.71
N GLN A 371 -11.59 4.46 -0.67
CA GLN A 371 -12.10 4.01 0.64
C GLN A 371 -12.01 5.12 1.68
N VAL A 372 -13.02 5.22 2.54
CA VAL A 372 -12.97 6.06 3.74
C VAL A 372 -12.06 5.39 4.75
N HIS A 373 -10.99 6.07 5.16
CA HIS A 373 -10.06 5.59 6.18
C HIS A 373 -10.44 6.09 7.57
N MET A 374 -10.81 7.37 7.70
CA MET A 374 -11.19 7.99 8.96
C MET A 374 -12.44 8.87 8.80
N ARG A 375 -13.40 8.66 9.71
CA ARG A 375 -14.63 9.44 9.82
C ARG A 375 -14.80 9.94 11.25
N GLN A 376 -15.02 11.23 11.38
CA GLN A 376 -15.23 11.91 12.66
C GLN A 376 -16.64 11.62 13.21
N PRO A 377 -16.87 11.82 14.53
CA PRO A 377 -18.19 11.60 15.14
C PRO A 377 -19.32 12.43 14.54
N ASP A 378 -19.00 13.60 13.97
CA ASP A 378 -19.94 14.47 13.26
C ASP A 378 -20.28 13.99 11.83
N GLY A 379 -19.69 12.87 11.40
CA GLY A 379 -19.89 12.27 10.08
C GLY A 379 -18.89 12.74 9.02
N ARG A 380 -18.07 13.77 9.29
CA ARG A 380 -17.07 14.27 8.34
C ARG A 380 -15.97 13.24 8.09
N ILE A 381 -15.62 13.03 6.84
CA ILE A 381 -14.48 12.21 6.43
C ILE A 381 -13.24 13.10 6.47
N THR A 382 -12.17 12.62 7.10
CA THR A 382 -10.91 13.36 7.20
C THR A 382 -9.73 12.62 6.57
N GLU A 383 -9.88 11.33 6.28
CA GLU A 383 -8.85 10.51 5.66
C GLU A 383 -9.48 9.51 4.69
N ILE A 384 -8.87 9.36 3.51
CA ILE A 384 -9.31 8.46 2.44
C ILE A 384 -8.12 7.71 1.84
N MET A 385 -8.35 6.52 1.32
CA MET A 385 -7.40 5.75 0.54
C MET A 385 -7.78 5.81 -0.94
N VAL A 386 -6.87 6.30 -1.78
CA VAL A 386 -7.01 6.35 -3.24
C VAL A 386 -5.79 5.67 -3.85
N ASP A 387 -5.99 4.60 -4.63
CA ASP A 387 -4.92 3.82 -5.26
C ASP A 387 -3.79 3.41 -4.30
N GLY A 388 -4.15 3.06 -3.06
CA GLY A 388 -3.21 2.65 -2.02
C GLY A 388 -2.47 3.80 -1.33
N LYS A 389 -2.71 5.06 -1.70
CA LYS A 389 -2.19 6.26 -1.04
C LYS A 389 -3.19 6.78 -0.01
N LEU A 390 -2.69 7.19 1.16
CA LEU A 390 -3.49 7.87 2.18
C LEU A 390 -3.51 9.37 1.86
N PHE A 391 -4.71 9.90 1.62
CA PHE A 391 -4.96 11.33 1.51
C PHE A 391 -5.69 11.80 2.76
N ALA A 392 -5.23 12.89 3.38
CA ALA A 392 -5.84 13.40 4.60
C ALA A 392 -5.92 14.92 4.62
N THR A 393 -6.92 15.45 5.31
CA THR A 393 -7.08 16.91 5.46
C THR A 393 -5.95 17.54 6.25
N GLY A 394 -5.38 16.80 7.21
CA GLY A 394 -4.27 17.26 8.05
C GLY A 394 -2.89 17.23 7.37
N LEU A 395 -2.80 16.70 6.14
CA LEU A 395 -1.54 16.64 5.37
C LEU A 395 -1.39 17.83 4.41
N CYS A 396 -2.35 18.75 4.37
CA CYS A 396 -2.33 19.89 3.46
C CYS A 396 -1.62 21.13 4.01
N ASP A 397 -1.25 21.12 5.29
CA ASP A 397 -0.68 22.27 6.00
C ASP A 397 0.87 22.20 6.12
N GLU A 398 1.54 21.34 5.34
CA GLU A 398 3.02 21.18 5.37
C GLU A 398 3.77 22.00 4.32
#